data_AF-A0A428SWD7-F1
#
_entry.id   AF-A0A428SWD7-F1
#
_cell.length_a   1.000
_cell.length_b   1.000
_cell.length_c   1.000
_cell.angle_alpha   90.00
_cell.angle_beta   90.00
_cell.angle_gamma   90.00
#
_symmetry.space_group_name_H-M   'P 1'
#
loop_
_entity.id
_entity.type
_entity.pdbx_description
1 polymer ?
#
loop_
_entity_poly.entity_id
_entity_poly.type
_entity_poly.pdbx_seq_one_letter_code
_entity_poly.pdbx_strand_id
1 'polypeptide(L)'
;MDADRLSQQPDFRVVADNLRTVSDHIERCGNLPAIEGGRDLLVAVQALTAQVQRFQSEVRRDFEDLRRRSTVMESNNISRMENSTAVRGDAEIMPLLSINTGEVIESFPSTVDGVSTLTSE
;
A
#
# COMPACT_ATOMS: atom_id res chain seq x y z
N MET A 1 -72.18 19.20 -29.27
CA MET A 1 -71.71 18.00 -28.55
C MET A 1 -70.82 18.45 -27.39
N ASP A 2 -71.31 19.38 -26.56
CA ASP A 2 -70.41 20.21 -25.72
C ASP A 2 -70.82 20.32 -24.26
N ALA A 3 -72.03 19.87 -23.90
CA ALA A 3 -72.51 19.89 -22.51
C ALA A 3 -71.89 18.78 -21.64
N ASP A 4 -71.49 17.66 -22.27
CA ASP A 4 -70.91 16.50 -21.58
C ASP A 4 -69.39 16.67 -21.28
N ARG A 5 -68.75 17.68 -21.88
CA ARG A 5 -67.34 18.02 -21.64
C ARG A 5 -67.16 18.99 -20.46
N LEU A 6 -68.21 19.72 -20.08
CA LEU A 6 -68.19 20.67 -18.96
C LEU A 6 -68.44 19.99 -17.61
N SER A 7 -69.12 18.83 -17.59
CA SER A 7 -69.36 18.00 -16.40
C SER A 7 -68.13 17.18 -15.96
N GLN A 8 -67.11 17.09 -16.80
CA GLN A 8 -65.84 16.42 -16.51
C GLN A 8 -64.70 17.41 -16.21
N GLN A 9 -64.98 18.60 -15.67
CA GLN A 9 -63.88 19.43 -15.17
C GLN A 9 -63.19 18.72 -13.99
N PRO A 10 -61.87 18.49 -14.06
CA PRO A 10 -61.12 17.96 -12.95
C PRO A 10 -61.25 18.88 -11.75
N ASP A 11 -61.40 18.31 -10.55
CA ASP A 11 -61.26 19.10 -9.33
C ASP A 11 -59.77 19.46 -9.16
N PHE A 12 -59.43 20.69 -9.54
CA PHE A 12 -58.07 21.20 -9.46
C PHE A 12 -57.54 21.26 -8.02
N ARG A 13 -58.42 21.30 -6.99
CA ARG A 13 -57.98 21.18 -5.59
C ARG A 13 -57.50 19.77 -5.31
N VAL A 14 -58.26 18.76 -5.74
CA VAL A 14 -57.87 17.35 -5.65
C VAL A 14 -56.57 17.10 -6.41
N VAL A 15 -56.41 17.69 -7.60
CA VAL A 15 -55.14 17.60 -8.36
C VAL A 15 -53.98 18.24 -7.60
N ALA A 16 -54.16 19.43 -7.03
CA ALA A 16 -53.13 20.12 -6.26
C ALA A 16 -52.74 19.37 -4.99
N ASP A 17 -53.70 18.78 -4.27
CA ASP A 17 -53.46 17.99 -3.06
C ASP A 17 -52.75 16.66 -3.38
N ASN A 18 -53.11 16.02 -4.50
CA ASN A 18 -52.40 14.84 -4.98
C ASN A 18 -50.95 15.18 -5.38
N LEU A 19 -50.72 16.30 -6.05
CA LEU A 19 -49.37 16.75 -6.38
C LEU A 19 -48.54 17.02 -5.12
N ARG A 20 -49.14 17.67 -4.10
CA ARG A 20 -48.46 17.90 -2.81
C ARG A 20 -48.11 16.59 -2.10
N THR A 21 -49.03 15.63 -2.10
CA THR A 21 -48.81 14.29 -1.54
C THR A 21 -47.67 13.54 -2.26
N VAL A 22 -47.63 13.63 -3.59
CA VAL A 22 -46.55 13.04 -4.39
C VAL A 22 -45.21 13.73 -4.09
N SER A 23 -45.19 15.06 -3.98
CA SER A 23 -44.00 15.81 -3.59
C SER A 23 -43.47 15.39 -2.21
N ASP A 24 -44.33 15.24 -1.20
CA ASP A 24 -43.94 14.78 0.15
C ASP A 24 -43.33 13.37 0.11
N HIS A 25 -43.85 12.48 -0.74
CA HIS A 25 -43.28 11.14 -0.94
C HIS A 25 -41.94 11.16 -1.67
N ILE A 26 -41.74 12.07 -2.62
CA ILE A 26 -40.45 12.25 -3.31
C ILE A 26 -39.39 12.80 -2.36
N GLU A 27 -39.72 13.73 -1.46
CA GLU A 27 -38.78 14.19 -0.42
C GLU A 27 -38.33 13.04 0.49
N ARG A 28 -39.23 12.11 0.84
CA ARG A 28 -38.88 10.91 1.61
C ARG A 28 -37.96 9.96 0.87
N CYS A 29 -37.95 9.97 -0.47
CA CYS A 29 -37.03 9.18 -1.28
C CYS A 29 -35.56 9.64 -1.13
N GLY A 30 -35.32 10.88 -0.67
CA GLY A 30 -33.97 11.38 -0.35
C GLY A 30 -33.31 10.64 0.82
N ASN A 31 -34.10 9.96 1.66
CA ASN A 31 -33.65 9.14 2.80
C ASN A 31 -33.71 7.64 2.49
N LEU A 32 -33.69 7.23 1.22
CA LEU A 32 -33.71 5.81 0.88
C LEU A 32 -32.42 5.12 1.32
N PRO A 33 -32.50 4.04 2.13
CA PRO A 33 -31.33 3.29 2.60
C PRO A 33 -30.42 2.78 1.48
N ALA A 34 -30.96 2.59 0.28
CA ALA A 34 -30.20 2.17 -0.89
C ALA A 34 -29.21 3.25 -1.39
N ILE A 35 -29.55 4.55 -1.26
CA ILE A 35 -28.68 5.66 -1.66
C ILE A 35 -27.61 5.89 -0.58
N GLU A 36 -27.99 5.80 0.70
CA GLU A 36 -27.06 5.91 1.83
C GLU A 36 -26.07 4.72 1.87
N GLY A 37 -26.57 3.49 1.71
CA GLY A 37 -25.72 2.30 1.61
C GLY A 37 -24.80 2.31 0.39
N GLY A 38 -25.22 2.90 -0.73
CA GLY A 38 -24.36 3.10 -1.90
C GLY A 38 -23.21 4.07 -1.62
N ARG A 39 -23.47 5.16 -0.88
CA ARG A 39 -22.44 6.10 -0.44
C ARG A 39 -21.44 5.43 0.50
N ASP A 40 -21.92 4.68 1.49
CA ASP A 40 -21.07 4.00 2.45
C ASP A 40 -20.21 2.92 1.79
N LEU A 41 -20.76 2.21 0.81
CA LEU A 41 -20.02 1.26 -0.03
C LEU A 41 -18.92 1.97 -0.84
N LEU A 42 -19.23 3.11 -1.46
CA LEU A 42 -18.21 3.88 -2.20
C LEU A 42 -17.08 4.35 -1.28
N VAL A 43 -17.40 4.80 -0.07
CA VAL A 43 -16.39 5.17 0.94
C VAL A 43 -15.54 3.96 1.34
N ALA A 44 -16.16 2.80 1.58
CA ALA A 44 -15.43 1.58 1.92
C ALA A 44 -14.52 1.10 0.78
N VAL A 45 -14.98 1.16 -0.47
CA VAL A 45 -14.19 0.81 -1.65
C VAL A 45 -13.02 1.77 -1.85
N GLN A 46 -13.22 3.07 -1.63
CA GLN A 46 -12.14 4.05 -1.69
C GLN A 46 -11.10 3.82 -0.60
N ALA A 47 -11.53 3.55 0.63
CA ALA A 47 -10.64 3.22 1.75
C ALA A 47 -9.83 1.95 1.47
N LEU A 48 -10.48 0.90 0.96
CA LEU A 48 -9.82 -0.35 0.57
C LEU A 48 -8.80 -0.11 -0.54
N THR A 49 -9.15 0.67 -1.56
CA THR A 49 -8.24 1.01 -2.66
C THR A 49 -6.99 1.71 -2.14
N ALA A 50 -7.16 2.69 -1.25
CA ALA A 50 -6.05 3.39 -0.62
C ALA A 50 -5.17 2.46 0.24
N GLN A 51 -5.79 1.50 0.95
CA GLN A 51 -5.06 0.51 1.75
C GLN A 51 -4.25 -0.44 0.86
N VAL A 52 -4.82 -0.93 -0.23
CA VAL A 52 -4.14 -1.79 -1.21
C VAL A 52 -2.95 -1.07 -1.84
N GLN A 53 -3.10 0.20 -2.21
CA GLN A 53 -1.99 1.00 -2.76
C GLN A 53 -0.85 1.18 -1.77
N ARG A 54 -1.14 1.44 -0.50
CA ARG A 54 -0.13 1.51 0.56
C ARG A 54 0.59 0.18 0.73
N PHE A 55 -0.17 -0.90 0.85
CA PHE A 55 0.37 -2.25 0.98
C PHE A 55 1.29 -2.63 -0.20
N GLN A 56 0.85 -2.38 -1.44
CA GLN A 56 1.68 -2.61 -2.63
C GLN A 56 3.00 -1.82 -2.60
N SER A 57 2.97 -0.59 -2.07
CA SER A 57 4.15 0.27 -1.96
C SER A 57 5.10 -0.17 -0.84
N GLU A 58 4.58 -0.74 0.25
CA GLU A 58 5.36 -1.34 1.34
C GLU A 58 6.02 -2.63 0.86
N VAL A 59 5.24 -3.55 0.28
CA VAL A 59 5.75 -4.82 -0.26
C VAL A 59 6.83 -4.61 -1.30
N ARG A 60 6.69 -3.61 -2.19
CA ARG A 60 7.73 -3.30 -3.18
C ARG A 60 9.03 -2.86 -2.50
N ARG A 61 8.96 -1.98 -1.50
CA ARG A 61 10.13 -1.52 -0.75
C ARG A 61 10.80 -2.67 0.01
N ASP A 62 10.02 -3.53 0.65
CA ASP A 62 10.54 -4.69 1.37
C ASP A 62 11.24 -5.68 0.41
N PHE A 63 10.66 -5.89 -0.77
CA PHE A 63 11.26 -6.76 -1.78
C PHE A 63 12.57 -6.19 -2.34
N GLU A 64 12.66 -4.87 -2.52
CA GLU A 64 13.89 -4.18 -2.92
C GLU A 64 14.98 -4.30 -1.84
N ASP A 65 14.63 -4.12 -0.55
CA ASP A 65 15.59 -4.31 0.56
C ASP A 65 16.07 -5.77 0.66
N LEU A 66 15.15 -6.74 0.58
CA LEU A 66 15.48 -8.16 0.59
C LEU A 66 16.40 -8.54 -0.58
N ARG A 67 16.11 -8.03 -1.79
CA ARG A 67 16.95 -8.26 -2.96
C ARG A 67 18.35 -7.69 -2.75
N ARG A 68 18.47 -6.46 -2.25
CA ARG A 68 19.75 -5.83 -1.95
C ARG A 68 20.55 -6.64 -0.93
N ARG A 69 19.91 -7.02 0.18
CA ARG A 69 20.53 -7.85 1.23
C ARG A 69 20.98 -9.20 0.71
N SER A 70 20.20 -9.84 -0.16
CA SER A 70 20.57 -11.10 -0.81
C SER A 70 21.83 -10.95 -1.67
N THR A 71 21.94 -9.87 -2.45
CA THR A 71 23.17 -9.59 -3.23
C THR A 71 24.38 -9.35 -2.33
N VAL A 72 24.21 -8.61 -1.23
CA VAL A 72 25.29 -8.38 -0.25
C VAL A 72 25.73 -9.68 0.41
N MET A 73 24.79 -10.54 0.82
CA MET A 73 25.10 -11.85 1.40
C MET A 73 25.86 -12.74 0.43
N GLU A 74 25.49 -12.74 -0.84
CA GLU A 74 26.19 -13.51 -1.87
C GLU A 74 27.63 -13.01 -2.06
N SER A 75 27.82 -11.69 -2.18
CA SER A 75 29.15 -11.09 -2.25
C SER A 75 30.01 -11.46 -1.04
N ASN A 76 29.44 -11.37 0.16
CA ASN A 76 30.14 -11.74 1.39
C ASN A 76 30.47 -13.23 1.44
N ASN A 77 29.61 -14.11 0.94
CA ASN A 77 29.91 -15.54 0.86
C ASN A 77 31.10 -15.81 -0.06
N ILE A 78 31.19 -15.13 -1.20
CA ILE A 78 32.35 -15.22 -2.10
C ILE A 78 33.62 -14.73 -1.39
N SER A 79 33.59 -13.52 -0.79
CA SER A 79 34.74 -12.99 -0.05
C SER A 79 35.16 -13.89 1.11
N ARG A 80 34.21 -14.49 1.82
CA ARG A 80 34.51 -15.47 2.90
C ARG A 80 35.17 -16.73 2.34
N MET A 81 34.73 -17.21 1.17
CA MET A 81 35.34 -18.36 0.53
C MET A 81 36.78 -18.07 0.13
N GLU A 82 37.05 -16.90 -0.45
CA GLU A 82 38.40 -16.46 -0.79
C GLU A 82 39.27 -16.30 0.47
N ASN A 83 38.76 -15.57 1.48
CA ASN A 83 39.46 -15.35 2.75
C ASN A 83 39.76 -16.67 3.49
N SER A 84 38.92 -17.69 3.34
CA SER A 84 39.14 -18.99 3.98
C SER A 84 40.41 -19.72 3.49
N THR A 85 40.96 -19.31 2.34
CA THR A 85 42.20 -19.85 1.79
C THR A 85 43.45 -19.06 2.22
N ALA A 86 43.28 -17.90 2.84
CA ALA A 86 44.37 -17.08 3.36
C ALA A 86 44.85 -17.61 4.72
N VAL A 87 46.06 -18.17 4.76
CA VAL A 87 46.59 -18.87 5.95
C VAL A 87 47.79 -18.16 6.58
N ARG A 88 48.47 -17.28 5.82
CA ARG A 88 49.62 -16.51 6.34
C ARG A 88 49.13 -15.20 6.96
N GLY A 89 49.77 -14.76 8.03
CA GLY A 89 49.40 -13.54 8.74
C GLY A 89 49.42 -12.27 7.87
N ASP A 90 50.38 -12.19 6.95
CA ASP A 90 50.53 -11.10 5.98
C ASP A 90 49.68 -11.25 4.72
N ALA A 91 48.94 -12.36 4.58
CA ALA A 91 48.07 -12.57 3.43
C ALA A 91 46.93 -11.54 3.43
N GLU A 92 46.72 -10.93 2.26
CA GLU A 92 45.61 -10.01 2.05
C GLU A 92 44.27 -10.74 2.11
N ILE A 93 43.26 -10.08 2.67
CA ILE A 93 41.90 -10.58 2.74
C ILE A 93 40.94 -9.57 2.13
N MET A 94 39.91 -10.10 1.48
CA MET A 94 38.86 -9.33 0.86
C MET A 94 37.90 -8.77 1.93
N PRO A 95 37.55 -7.48 1.85
CA PRO A 95 36.65 -6.88 2.81
C PRO A 95 35.22 -7.40 2.67
N LEU A 96 34.53 -7.55 3.81
CA LEU A 96 33.10 -7.83 3.82
C LEU A 96 32.29 -6.53 3.75
N LEU A 97 31.11 -6.65 3.16
CA LEU A 97 30.12 -5.59 3.07
C LEU A 97 29.15 -5.67 4.25
N SER A 98 28.71 -4.53 4.74
CA SER A 98 27.63 -4.41 5.72
C SER A 98 26.29 -4.78 5.09
N ILE A 99 25.53 -5.66 5.74
CA ILE A 99 24.19 -6.07 5.27
C ILE A 99 23.20 -4.89 5.24
N ASN A 100 23.41 -3.89 6.11
CA ASN A 100 22.49 -2.76 6.23
C ASN A 100 22.78 -1.65 5.23
N THR A 101 24.04 -1.40 4.89
CA THR A 101 24.43 -0.31 3.97
C THR A 101 24.82 -0.82 2.58
N GLY A 102 25.34 -2.04 2.47
CA GLY A 102 25.93 -2.59 1.26
C GLY A 102 27.34 -2.07 0.99
N GLU A 103 27.88 -1.24 1.88
CA GLU A 103 29.24 -0.69 1.80
C GLU A 103 30.22 -1.58 2.56
N VAL A 104 31.51 -1.45 2.24
CA VAL A 104 32.58 -2.11 2.99
C VAL A 104 32.46 -1.77 4.48
N ILE A 105 32.57 -2.79 5.33
CA ILE A 105 32.59 -2.60 6.79
C ILE A 105 33.73 -1.65 7.15
N GLU A 106 33.42 -0.60 7.89
CA GLU A 106 34.41 0.37 8.35
C GLU A 106 35.49 -0.32 9.20
N SER A 107 36.74 0.05 8.99
CA SER A 107 37.91 -0.56 9.64
C SER A 107 38.02 -2.09 9.46
N PHE A 108 37.50 -2.64 8.35
CA PHE A 108 37.73 -4.03 8.01
C PHE A 108 39.24 -4.27 7.78
N PRO A 109 39.83 -5.32 8.40
CA PRO A 109 41.27 -5.56 8.32
C PRO A 109 41.67 -5.97 6.91
N SER A 110 42.82 -5.48 6.43
CA SER A 110 43.34 -5.82 5.11
C SER A 110 44.12 -7.13 5.08
N THR A 111 44.50 -7.68 6.25
CA THR A 111 45.29 -8.93 6.36
C THR A 111 44.76 -9.83 7.47
N VAL A 112 45.15 -11.12 7.43
CA VAL A 112 44.82 -12.12 8.45
C VAL A 112 45.30 -11.71 9.85
N ASP A 113 46.49 -11.14 9.97
CA ASP A 113 46.99 -10.61 11.26
C ASP A 113 46.13 -9.46 11.78
N GLY A 114 45.65 -8.59 10.88
CA GLY A 114 44.71 -7.53 11.22
C GLY A 114 43.43 -8.06 11.85
N VAL A 115 42.91 -9.20 11.38
CA VAL A 115 41.73 -9.86 12.00
C VAL A 115 42.00 -10.25 13.45
N SER A 116 43.18 -10.80 13.73
CA SER A 116 43.55 -11.27 15.07
C SER A 116 43.61 -10.13 16.10
N THR A 117 43.90 -8.91 15.64
CA THR A 117 43.89 -7.71 16.49
C THR A 117 42.48 -7.22 16.85
N LEU A 118 41.47 -7.50 16.03
CA LEU A 118 40.06 -7.15 16.32
C LEU A 118 39.41 -8.08 17.34
N THR A 119 39.87 -9.32 17.44
CA THR A 119 39.35 -10.29 18.40
C THR A 119 39.94 -10.15 19.81
N SER A 120 40.87 -9.21 20.01
CA SER A 120 41.62 -9.04 21.26
C SER A 120 41.17 -7.84 22.11
N GLU A 121 40.08 -7.17 21.75
CA GLU A 121 39.35 -6.18 22.57
C GLU A 121 38.00 -6.74 23.05
#